data_AF-A0A7S2ZXP7-F1
#
_entry.id   AF-A0A7S2ZXP7-F1
#
_cell.length_a   1.000
_cell.length_b   1.000
_cell.length_c   1.000
_cell.angle_alpha   90.00
_cell.angle_beta   90.00
_cell.angle_gamma   90.00
#
_symmetry.space_group_name_H-M   'P 1'
#
loop_
_entity.id
_entity.type
_entity.pdbx_description
1 polymer ?
#
loop_
_entity_poly.entity_id
_entity_poly.type
_entity_poly.pdbx_seq_one_letter_code
_entity_poly.pdbx_strand_id
1 'polypeptide(L)'
;MAAEAISPQRNWLVLDACAAPGNKTTHLASILSSMGSTIRPCVLALDRDEKRFQILKDRVKNAGAEDLVQCTRTDFLSIDPASKPFCDVKAIVLDPSCSGSGLVNRVSVSKSSDEEHVKRLDKLAHVQKLLLKHALSFPNVVIVSYSTCSIYREENEMVVASVLGDDVFVSGAWGLSRALPQWKNRGLENTFDESQMCIRTDPVLDNTNGFFLARFERAQPTPGQVLSVGAESKSPLAKQPEPSIGKPMPNLTKAGSGRKRRAKAWRRGIRP
;
A
#
# COMPACT_ATOMS: atom_id res chain seq x y z
N MET A 1 -5.37 8.07 15.11
CA MET A 1 -6.12 7.78 13.87
C MET A 1 -6.12 6.28 13.54
N ALA A 2 -5.01 5.66 13.11
CA ALA A 2 -5.02 4.26 12.67
C ALA A 2 -5.51 3.24 13.73
N ALA A 3 -5.03 3.33 14.97
CA ALA A 3 -5.49 2.44 16.06
C ALA A 3 -6.99 2.59 16.38
N GLU A 4 -7.52 3.81 16.32
CA GLU A 4 -8.95 4.09 16.50
C GLU A 4 -9.79 3.60 15.33
N ALA A 5 -9.23 3.67 14.12
CA ALA A 5 -9.92 3.31 12.89
C ALA A 5 -10.34 1.84 12.88
N ILE A 6 -9.60 0.95 13.54
CA ILE A 6 -10.03 -0.44 13.63
C ILE A 6 -11.19 -0.66 14.62
N SER A 7 -11.51 0.33 15.47
CA SER A 7 -12.59 0.29 16.46
C SER A 7 -12.62 -1.03 17.24
N PRO A 8 -11.53 -1.36 17.96
CA PRO A 8 -11.33 -2.69 18.50
C PRO A 8 -12.40 -3.03 19.55
N GLN A 9 -12.77 -4.31 19.64
CA GLN A 9 -13.69 -4.78 20.66
C GLN A 9 -12.94 -5.35 21.87
N ARG A 10 -13.61 -5.36 23.02
CA ARG A 10 -13.10 -6.03 24.23
C ARG A 10 -12.74 -7.48 23.90
N ASN A 11 -11.60 -7.94 24.41
CA ASN A 11 -11.08 -9.30 24.21
C ASN A 11 -10.80 -9.66 22.73
N TRP A 12 -10.49 -8.69 21.88
CA TRP A 12 -9.83 -8.97 20.61
C TRP A 12 -8.33 -9.12 20.77
N LEU A 13 -7.76 -10.05 20.01
CA LEU A 13 -6.34 -10.06 19.70
C LEU A 13 -6.11 -9.21 18.46
N VAL A 14 -5.30 -8.17 18.58
CA VAL A 14 -4.99 -7.22 17.50
C VAL A 14 -3.54 -7.38 17.09
N LEU A 15 -3.26 -7.28 15.79
CA LEU A 15 -1.91 -7.33 15.24
C LEU A 15 -1.50 -5.96 14.70
N ASP A 16 -0.38 -5.44 15.16
CA ASP A 16 0.33 -4.32 14.55
C ASP A 16 1.46 -4.89 13.68
N ALA A 17 1.24 -4.90 12.36
CA ALA A 17 2.07 -5.61 11.40
C ALA A 17 3.41 -4.92 11.06
N CYS A 18 3.52 -3.62 11.36
CA CYS A 18 4.70 -2.78 11.12
C CYS A 18 4.91 -1.84 12.31
N ALA A 19 5.07 -2.44 13.49
CA ALA A 19 4.81 -1.81 14.76
C ALA A 19 5.78 -0.70 15.16
N ALA A 20 7.06 -0.78 14.76
CA ALA A 20 8.02 0.19 15.23
C ALA A 20 7.79 1.58 14.60
N PRO A 21 7.90 2.67 15.37
CA PRO A 21 8.55 2.74 16.69
C PRO A 21 7.64 2.45 17.89
N GLY A 22 6.38 2.06 17.69
CA GLY A 22 5.47 1.61 18.75
C GLY A 22 4.31 2.54 19.10
N ASN A 23 4.17 3.69 18.42
CA ASN A 23 3.10 4.66 18.72
C ASN A 23 1.69 4.08 18.55
N LYS A 24 1.48 3.30 17.49
CA LYS A 24 0.19 2.67 17.21
C LYS A 24 -0.03 1.50 18.16
N THR A 25 1.02 0.72 18.40
CA THR A 25 1.03 -0.40 19.33
C THR A 25 0.64 -0.01 20.75
N THR A 26 1.28 1.00 21.34
CA THR A 26 0.97 1.43 22.72
C THR A 26 -0.41 2.08 22.81
N HIS A 27 -0.85 2.76 21.74
CA HIS A 27 -2.22 3.28 21.68
C HIS A 27 -3.27 2.17 21.64
N LEU A 28 -3.08 1.12 20.84
CA LEU A 28 -3.93 -0.07 20.83
C LEU A 28 -3.99 -0.73 22.21
N ALA A 29 -2.84 -0.91 22.86
CA ALA A 29 -2.77 -1.47 24.20
C ALA A 29 -3.57 -0.63 25.22
N SER A 30 -3.45 0.70 25.15
CA SER A 30 -4.22 1.63 25.99
C SER A 30 -5.73 1.48 25.77
N ILE A 31 -6.18 1.47 24.52
CA ILE A 31 -7.61 1.31 24.16
C ILE A 31 -8.14 -0.01 24.73
N LEU A 32 -7.49 -1.14 24.43
CA LEU A 32 -7.92 -2.47 24.87
C LEU A 32 -7.88 -2.63 26.40
N SER A 33 -6.90 -2.00 27.07
CA SER A 33 -6.81 -1.97 28.52
C SER A 33 -7.97 -1.20 29.13
N SER A 34 -8.29 -0.01 28.58
CA SER A 34 -9.41 0.82 29.05
C SER A 34 -10.78 0.13 28.92
N MET A 35 -10.92 -0.77 27.94
CA MET A 35 -12.12 -1.62 27.75
C MET A 35 -12.17 -2.82 28.72
N GLY A 36 -11.18 -2.98 29.60
CA GLY A 36 -11.09 -4.11 30.53
C GLY A 36 -10.85 -5.45 29.82
N SER A 37 -10.08 -5.46 28.72
CA SER A 37 -9.69 -6.70 28.04
C SER A 37 -8.97 -7.64 29.03
N THR A 38 -9.35 -8.91 29.03
CA THR A 38 -8.76 -9.96 29.89
C THR A 38 -7.75 -10.83 29.15
N ILE A 39 -7.63 -10.70 27.83
CA ILE A 39 -6.66 -11.45 27.02
C ILE A 39 -5.27 -10.84 27.19
N ARG A 40 -4.25 -11.69 27.38
CA ARG A 40 -2.85 -11.30 27.47
C ARG A 40 -1.99 -12.27 26.63
N PRO A 41 -1.13 -11.78 25.72
CA PRO A 41 -1.13 -10.40 25.21
C PRO A 41 -2.42 -10.11 24.43
N CYS A 42 -2.91 -8.87 24.45
CA CYS A 42 -4.03 -8.44 23.59
C CYS A 42 -3.55 -7.77 22.29
N VAL A 43 -2.26 -7.43 22.19
CA VAL A 43 -1.63 -6.89 20.99
C VAL A 43 -0.39 -7.72 20.63
N LEU A 44 -0.31 -8.14 19.37
CA LEU A 44 0.91 -8.67 18.77
C LEU A 44 1.58 -7.54 17.98
N ALA A 45 2.87 -7.30 18.18
CA ALA A 45 3.59 -6.20 17.56
C ALA A 45 4.81 -6.72 16.80
N LEU A 46 4.81 -6.56 15.48
CA LEU A 46 5.86 -7.08 14.60
C LEU A 46 6.67 -5.96 13.97
N ASP A 47 7.99 -6.10 13.97
CA ASP A 47 8.85 -5.31 13.09
C ASP A 47 10.06 -6.15 12.68
N ARG A 48 10.53 -5.98 11.44
CA ARG A 48 11.65 -6.77 10.90
C ARG A 48 13.01 -6.16 11.18
N ASP A 49 13.07 -4.84 11.34
CA ASP A 49 14.33 -4.10 11.50
C ASP A 49 14.77 -4.13 12.97
N GLU A 50 15.96 -4.66 13.23
CA GLU A 50 16.48 -4.82 14.60
C GLU A 50 16.52 -3.50 15.38
N LYS A 51 17.00 -2.42 14.75
CA LYS A 51 17.15 -1.11 15.43
C LYS A 51 15.79 -0.53 15.80
N ARG A 52 14.86 -0.54 14.85
CA ARG A 52 13.48 -0.09 15.07
C ARG A 52 12.75 -0.98 16.07
N PHE A 53 12.99 -2.29 16.03
CA PHE A 53 12.43 -3.25 16.97
C PHE A 53 12.85 -2.99 18.42
N GLN A 54 14.12 -2.63 18.67
CA GLN A 54 14.54 -2.23 20.02
C GLN A 54 13.80 -0.97 20.50
N ILE A 55 13.61 0.04 19.63
CA ILE A 55 12.83 1.25 19.94
C ILE A 55 11.38 0.89 20.30
N LEU A 56 10.77 -0.05 19.57
CA LEU A 56 9.42 -0.57 19.87
C LEU A 56 9.38 -1.17 21.28
N LYS A 57 10.32 -2.04 21.61
CA LYS A 57 10.39 -2.67 22.95
C LYS A 57 10.55 -1.64 24.06
N ASP A 58 11.46 -0.68 23.89
CA ASP A 58 11.67 0.39 24.86
C ASP A 58 10.41 1.23 25.04
N ARG A 59 9.69 1.54 23.96
CA ARG A 59 8.45 2.31 24.02
C ARG A 59 7.33 1.54 24.73
N VAL A 60 7.20 0.24 24.48
CA VAL A 60 6.23 -0.62 25.17
C VAL A 60 6.54 -0.71 26.66
N LYS A 61 7.81 -0.88 27.02
CA LYS A 61 8.28 -0.88 28.41
C LYS A 61 8.01 0.45 29.11
N ASN A 62 8.38 1.57 28.49
CA ASN A 62 8.17 2.90 29.05
C ASN A 62 6.69 3.26 29.19
N ALA A 63 5.81 2.66 28.38
CA ALA A 63 4.36 2.78 28.50
C ALA A 63 3.75 1.85 29.57
N GLY A 64 4.54 0.96 30.20
CA GLY A 64 4.05 -0.03 31.16
C GLY A 64 3.14 -1.09 30.53
N ALA A 65 3.28 -1.35 29.23
CA ALA A 65 2.38 -2.20 28.45
C ALA A 65 2.96 -3.60 28.15
N GLU A 66 4.01 -4.04 28.86
CA GLU A 66 4.72 -5.29 28.61
C GLU A 66 3.82 -6.53 28.73
N ASP A 67 2.85 -6.53 29.65
CA ASP A 67 1.89 -7.62 29.80
C ASP A 67 0.80 -7.61 28.70
N LEU A 68 0.57 -6.45 28.07
CA LEU A 68 -0.47 -6.25 27.06
C LEU A 68 0.03 -6.55 25.65
N VAL A 69 1.33 -6.36 25.40
CA VAL A 69 1.92 -6.36 24.06
C VAL A 69 3.03 -7.39 23.96
N GLN A 70 2.88 -8.35 23.03
CA GLN A 70 3.97 -9.23 22.64
C GLN A 70 4.71 -8.66 21.43
N CYS A 71 5.95 -8.20 21.64
CA CYS A 71 6.83 -7.75 20.57
C CYS A 71 7.60 -8.94 19.98
N THR A 72 7.53 -9.13 18.65
CA THR A 72 8.28 -10.19 17.95
C THR A 72 9.03 -9.60 16.75
N ARG A 73 10.34 -9.87 16.65
CA ARG A 73 11.14 -9.42 15.51
C ARG A 73 10.99 -10.39 14.35
N THR A 74 10.24 -10.02 13.33
CA THR A 74 9.98 -10.87 12.16
C THR A 74 9.51 -10.05 10.97
N ASP A 75 9.64 -10.59 9.76
CA ASP A 75 9.03 -10.00 8.57
C ASP A 75 7.55 -10.41 8.53
N PHE A 76 6.64 -9.43 8.45
CA PHE A 76 5.21 -9.70 8.38
C PHE A 76 4.84 -10.60 7.20
N LEU A 77 5.51 -10.45 6.05
CA LEU A 77 5.25 -11.31 4.88
C LEU A 77 5.69 -12.77 5.06
N SER A 78 6.47 -13.06 6.10
CA SER A 78 6.91 -14.43 6.43
C SER A 78 5.95 -15.16 7.38
N ILE A 79 4.94 -14.47 7.90
CA ILE A 79 3.97 -15.06 8.81
C ILE A 79 3.01 -15.96 8.06
N ASP A 80 2.76 -17.16 8.59
CA ASP A 80 1.64 -17.97 8.16
C ASP A 80 0.35 -17.51 8.90
N PRO A 81 -0.65 -16.96 8.18
CA PRO A 81 -1.88 -16.48 8.80
C PRO A 81 -2.72 -17.57 9.49
N ALA A 82 -2.51 -18.85 9.15
CA ALA A 82 -3.20 -19.98 9.79
C ALA A 82 -2.51 -20.46 11.07
N SER A 83 -1.25 -20.07 11.29
CA SER A 83 -0.48 -20.50 12.45
C SER A 83 -0.90 -19.76 13.73
N LYS A 84 -0.74 -20.40 14.90
CA LYS A 84 -0.92 -19.72 16.19
C LYS A 84 0.27 -18.78 16.45
N PRO A 85 0.07 -17.61 17.08
CA PRO A 85 -1.22 -17.05 17.53
C PRO A 85 -1.98 -16.28 16.43
N PHE A 86 -1.43 -16.16 15.23
CA PHE A 86 -1.93 -15.29 14.15
C PHE A 86 -3.33 -15.64 13.66
N CYS A 87 -3.71 -16.92 13.67
CA CYS A 87 -5.06 -17.32 13.32
C CYS A 87 -6.13 -16.83 14.29
N ASP A 88 -5.81 -16.37 15.50
CA ASP A 88 -6.79 -15.81 16.45
C ASP A 88 -7.00 -14.30 16.30
N VAL A 89 -6.18 -13.64 15.48
CA VAL A 89 -6.22 -12.18 15.28
C VAL A 89 -7.57 -11.78 14.69
N LYS A 90 -8.19 -10.74 15.27
CA LYS A 90 -9.48 -10.18 14.81
C LYS A 90 -9.34 -8.90 14.01
N ALA A 91 -8.29 -8.13 14.27
CA ALA A 91 -8.02 -6.90 13.55
C ALA A 91 -6.52 -6.69 13.31
N ILE A 92 -6.18 -6.07 12.19
CA ILE A 92 -4.81 -5.71 11.83
C ILE A 92 -4.69 -4.20 11.65
N VAL A 93 -3.68 -3.60 12.27
CA VAL A 93 -3.16 -2.27 11.92
C VAL A 93 -1.94 -2.45 11.04
N LEU A 94 -2.04 -1.94 9.80
CA LEU A 94 -0.97 -1.96 8.82
C LEU A 94 -0.53 -0.52 8.52
N ASP A 95 0.57 -0.10 9.15
CA ASP A 95 1.22 1.20 8.95
C ASP A 95 2.66 1.00 8.43
N PRO A 96 2.82 0.62 7.16
CA PRO A 96 4.11 0.26 6.61
C PRO A 96 5.02 1.48 6.44
N SER A 97 6.30 1.21 6.21
CA SER A 97 7.24 2.26 5.82
C SER A 97 6.75 3.00 4.57
N CYS A 98 6.71 4.32 4.70
CA CYS A 98 6.23 5.25 3.68
C CYS A 98 7.34 6.24 3.30
N SER A 99 7.16 7.04 2.25
CA SER A 99 8.09 8.14 1.91
C SER A 99 8.27 9.14 3.05
N GLY A 100 7.22 9.34 3.85
CA GLY A 100 7.14 10.29 4.96
C GLY A 100 6.96 11.72 4.50
N SER A 101 6.47 11.90 3.27
CA SER A 101 6.25 13.18 2.61
C SER A 101 5.23 14.08 3.31
N GLY A 102 4.36 13.52 4.15
CA GLY A 102 3.37 14.28 4.93
C GLY A 102 3.88 14.80 6.28
N LEU A 103 5.08 14.44 6.72
CA LEU A 103 5.60 14.88 8.03
C LEU A 103 6.13 16.31 7.95
N VAL A 104 5.49 17.25 8.66
CA VAL A 104 5.79 18.69 8.62
C VAL A 104 7.24 19.01 9.05
N ASN A 105 7.80 18.19 9.94
CA ASN A 105 9.18 18.33 10.43
C ASN A 105 10.24 17.56 9.61
N ARG A 106 9.84 16.89 8.52
CA ARG A 106 10.78 16.27 7.57
C ARG A 106 11.14 17.17 6.38
N VAL A 107 10.74 18.44 6.45
CA VAL A 107 11.20 19.43 5.47
C VAL A 107 12.73 19.53 5.59
N SER A 108 13.38 19.19 4.48
CA SER A 108 14.81 19.26 4.17
C SER A 108 15.58 17.93 4.15
N VAL A 109 16.28 17.75 3.04
CA VAL A 109 17.33 16.76 2.74
C VAL A 109 16.86 15.39 2.24
N SER A 110 16.37 15.35 1.01
CA SER A 110 16.79 14.28 0.11
C SER A 110 17.58 14.90 -1.03
N LYS A 111 18.91 14.80 -0.94
CA LYS A 111 19.88 15.16 -2.00
C LYS A 111 19.84 14.15 -3.16
N SER A 112 18.70 13.50 -3.39
CA SER A 112 18.53 12.49 -4.42
C SER A 112 17.88 13.13 -5.64
N SER A 113 18.23 12.61 -6.81
CA SER A 113 17.64 13.06 -8.05
C SER A 113 16.14 12.74 -8.09
N ASP A 114 15.40 13.45 -8.92
CA ASP A 114 13.97 13.18 -9.13
C ASP A 114 13.73 11.71 -9.55
N GLU A 115 14.64 11.13 -10.35
CA GLU A 115 14.56 9.73 -10.74
C GLU A 115 14.72 8.75 -9.57
N GLU A 116 15.63 9.02 -8.64
CA GLU A 116 15.83 8.17 -7.45
C GLU A 116 14.63 8.25 -6.52
N HIS A 117 14.02 9.42 -6.39
CA HIS A 117 12.76 9.59 -5.64
C HIS A 117 11.63 8.76 -6.23
N VAL A 118 11.40 8.84 -7.55
CA VAL A 118 10.35 8.07 -8.23
C VAL A 118 10.59 6.57 -8.04
N LYS A 119 11.81 6.08 -8.29
CA LYS A 119 12.16 4.67 -8.09
C LYS A 119 11.95 4.21 -6.65
N ARG A 120 12.24 5.07 -5.66
CA ARG A 120 12.01 4.77 -4.25
C ARG A 120 10.52 4.72 -3.93
N LEU A 121 9.73 5.67 -4.43
CA LEU A 121 8.29 5.73 -4.24
C LEU A 121 7.61 4.47 -4.80
N ASP A 122 7.97 4.05 -6.01
CA ASP A 122 7.43 2.85 -6.65
C ASP A 122 7.75 1.58 -5.85
N LYS A 123 8.99 1.46 -5.35
CA LYS A 123 9.38 0.32 -4.50
C LYS A 123 8.58 0.28 -3.20
N LEU A 124 8.38 1.43 -2.55
CA LEU A 124 7.59 1.52 -1.33
C LEU A 124 6.14 1.13 -1.61
N ALA A 125 5.52 1.71 -2.63
CA ALA A 125 4.15 1.37 -3.04
C ALA A 125 3.99 -0.12 -3.36
N HIS A 126 4.96 -0.73 -4.06
CA HIS A 126 4.92 -2.17 -4.36
C HIS A 126 4.93 -3.02 -3.08
N VAL A 127 5.83 -2.73 -2.14
CA VAL A 127 5.88 -3.46 -0.86
C VAL A 127 4.60 -3.26 -0.06
N GLN A 128 4.04 -2.05 -0.04
CA GLN A 128 2.78 -1.74 0.65
C GLN A 128 1.61 -2.56 0.10
N LYS A 129 1.55 -2.76 -1.23
CA LYS A 129 0.55 -3.64 -1.86
C LYS A 129 0.68 -5.09 -1.38
N LEU A 130 1.89 -5.63 -1.34
CA LEU A 130 2.14 -6.99 -0.86
C LEU A 130 1.70 -7.16 0.61
N LEU A 131 2.07 -6.21 1.46
CA LEU A 131 1.68 -6.21 2.88
C LEU A 131 0.17 -6.13 3.06
N LEU A 132 -0.52 -5.29 2.26
CA LEU A 132 -1.97 -5.15 2.35
C LEU A 132 -2.69 -6.44 1.91
N LYS A 133 -2.29 -7.03 0.79
CA LYS A 133 -2.82 -8.33 0.35
C LYS A 133 -2.60 -9.40 1.41
N HIS A 134 -1.41 -9.44 2.01
CA HIS A 134 -1.11 -10.39 3.07
C HIS A 134 -2.00 -10.19 4.30
N ALA A 135 -2.20 -8.95 4.75
CA ALA A 135 -3.10 -8.65 5.88
C ALA A 135 -4.55 -9.11 5.61
N LEU A 136 -5.05 -8.92 4.38
CA LEU A 136 -6.41 -9.34 4.00
C LEU A 136 -6.58 -10.86 3.94
N SER A 137 -5.49 -11.64 3.87
CA SER A 137 -5.51 -13.10 3.78
C SER A 137 -5.75 -13.82 5.12
N PHE A 138 -5.69 -13.09 6.24
CA PHE A 138 -5.84 -13.69 7.57
C PHE A 138 -7.25 -14.24 7.77
N PRO A 139 -7.41 -15.49 8.23
CA PRO A 139 -8.69 -16.21 8.18
C PRO A 139 -9.76 -15.61 9.10
N ASN A 140 -9.37 -15.19 10.30
CA ASN A 140 -10.29 -14.69 11.33
C ASN A 140 -10.26 -13.16 11.50
N VAL A 141 -9.48 -12.46 10.69
CA VAL A 141 -9.43 -11.00 10.69
C VAL A 141 -10.66 -10.45 10.00
N VAL A 142 -11.37 -9.57 10.70
CA VAL A 142 -12.58 -8.92 10.21
C VAL A 142 -12.37 -7.45 9.89
N ILE A 143 -11.31 -6.84 10.41
CA ILE A 143 -10.96 -5.43 10.18
C ILE A 143 -9.47 -5.30 9.85
N VAL A 144 -9.15 -4.55 8.79
CA VAL A 144 -7.77 -4.12 8.51
C VAL A 144 -7.76 -2.60 8.33
N SER A 145 -6.94 -1.88 9.08
CA SER A 145 -6.62 -0.48 8.75
C SER A 145 -5.30 -0.42 8.01
N TYR A 146 -5.30 0.20 6.84
CA TYR A 146 -4.10 0.58 6.11
C TYR A 146 -3.87 2.08 6.28
N SER A 147 -2.65 2.48 6.65
CA SER A 147 -2.33 3.90 6.78
C SER A 147 -0.92 4.24 6.33
N THR A 148 -0.72 5.49 5.91
CA THR A 148 0.61 6.02 5.62
C THR A 148 0.75 7.45 6.12
N CYS A 149 2.01 7.86 6.27
CA CYS A 149 2.48 9.22 6.51
C CYS A 149 2.83 9.97 5.20
N SER A 150 2.14 9.66 4.10
CA SER A 150 2.45 10.15 2.75
C SER A 150 1.30 10.97 2.16
N ILE A 151 1.66 11.98 1.36
CA ILE A 151 0.70 12.73 0.54
C ILE A 151 0.55 12.16 -0.88
N TYR A 152 1.43 11.25 -1.29
CA TYR A 152 1.47 10.68 -2.63
C TYR A 152 0.37 9.65 -2.83
N ARG A 153 -0.38 9.76 -3.92
CA ARG A 153 -1.45 8.82 -4.27
C ARG A 153 -0.94 7.41 -4.57
N GLU A 154 0.31 7.32 -5.01
CA GLU A 154 1.03 6.09 -5.35
C GLU A 154 1.16 5.16 -4.14
N GLU A 155 1.34 5.73 -2.95
CA GLU A 155 1.38 5.04 -1.66
C GLU A 155 0.02 5.01 -0.96
N ASN A 156 -1.04 5.54 -1.56
CA ASN A 156 -2.33 5.72 -0.89
C ASN A 156 -3.44 5.07 -1.72
N GLU A 157 -4.18 5.86 -2.49
CA GLU A 157 -5.30 5.41 -3.30
C GLU A 157 -4.90 4.35 -4.32
N MET A 158 -3.71 4.43 -4.91
CA MET A 158 -3.25 3.43 -5.87
C MET A 158 -2.91 2.08 -5.22
N VAL A 159 -2.51 2.08 -3.94
CA VAL A 159 -2.35 0.83 -3.19
C VAL A 159 -3.71 0.22 -2.89
N VAL A 160 -4.66 1.03 -2.41
CA VAL A 160 -6.04 0.59 -2.14
C VAL A 160 -6.70 0.07 -3.42
N ALA A 161 -6.72 0.85 -4.49
CA ALA A 161 -7.32 0.46 -5.77
C ALA A 161 -6.73 -0.85 -6.32
N SER A 162 -5.43 -1.10 -6.11
CA SER A 162 -4.77 -2.32 -6.59
C SER A 162 -5.20 -3.60 -5.86
N VAL A 163 -5.86 -3.50 -4.71
CA VAL A 163 -6.37 -4.67 -3.97
C VAL A 163 -7.87 -4.87 -4.13
N LEU A 164 -8.65 -3.86 -4.53
CA LEU A 164 -10.11 -3.97 -4.63
C LEU A 164 -10.59 -5.05 -5.63
N GLY A 165 -9.82 -5.28 -6.70
CA GLY A 165 -10.09 -6.33 -7.68
C GLY A 165 -9.28 -7.61 -7.50
N ASP A 166 -8.50 -7.72 -6.42
CA ASP A 166 -7.65 -8.89 -6.16
C ASP A 166 -8.47 -10.06 -5.60
N ASP A 167 -8.08 -11.29 -5.92
CA ASP A 167 -8.75 -12.50 -5.45
C ASP A 167 -8.89 -12.54 -3.93
N VAL A 168 -7.88 -12.07 -3.18
CA VAL A 168 -7.95 -12.05 -1.70
C VAL A 168 -9.04 -11.12 -1.18
N PHE A 169 -9.31 -10.02 -1.88
CA PHE A 169 -10.34 -9.06 -1.52
C PHE A 169 -11.73 -9.62 -1.84
N VAL A 170 -11.91 -10.13 -3.06
CA VAL A 170 -13.17 -10.67 -3.54
C VAL A 170 -13.57 -11.93 -2.77
N SER A 171 -12.69 -12.93 -2.71
CA SER A 171 -12.95 -14.20 -2.00
C SER A 171 -13.13 -14.01 -0.49
N GLY A 172 -12.48 -12.98 0.07
CA GLY A 172 -12.64 -12.62 1.46
C GLY A 172 -13.92 -11.87 1.78
N ALA A 173 -14.75 -11.51 0.80
CA ALA A 173 -15.91 -10.64 0.99
C ALA A 173 -15.56 -9.35 1.76
N TRP A 174 -14.44 -8.74 1.37
CA TRP A 174 -13.98 -7.46 1.91
C TRP A 174 -14.72 -6.29 1.27
N GLY A 175 -14.91 -5.22 2.04
CA GLY A 175 -15.38 -3.93 1.56
C GLY A 175 -14.62 -2.78 2.24
N LEU A 176 -14.69 -1.59 1.66
CA LEU A 176 -14.24 -0.38 2.34
C LEU A 176 -15.32 0.11 3.30
N SER A 177 -14.91 0.57 4.47
CA SER A 177 -15.82 1.15 5.46
C SER A 177 -15.38 2.55 5.86
N ARG A 178 -16.36 3.40 6.17
CA ARG A 178 -16.14 4.80 6.53
C ARG A 178 -15.61 4.92 7.96
N ALA A 179 -14.30 4.82 8.12
CA ALA A 179 -13.64 5.10 9.40
C ALA A 179 -13.81 6.57 9.81
N LEU A 180 -13.90 6.84 11.11
CA LEU A 180 -13.91 8.19 11.71
C LEU A 180 -14.83 9.16 10.93
N PRO A 181 -16.15 8.91 10.92
CA PRO A 181 -17.10 9.61 10.05
C PRO A 181 -17.10 11.13 10.24
N GLN A 182 -16.69 11.61 11.42
CA GLN A 182 -16.57 13.03 11.77
C GLN A 182 -15.41 13.75 11.07
N TRP A 183 -14.39 13.03 10.59
CA TRP A 183 -13.34 13.66 9.80
C TRP A 183 -13.98 14.23 8.53
N LYS A 184 -13.51 15.35 7.96
CA LYS A 184 -14.14 15.94 6.77
C LYS A 184 -13.41 15.58 5.48
N ASN A 185 -12.09 15.73 5.48
CA ASN A 185 -11.26 15.45 4.32
C ASN A 185 -11.21 13.95 4.02
N ARG A 186 -11.29 13.59 2.73
CA ARG A 186 -11.42 12.21 2.27
C ARG A 186 -10.43 11.91 1.15
N GLY A 187 -10.40 10.66 0.70
CA GLY A 187 -9.59 10.20 -0.41
C GLY A 187 -9.83 11.05 -1.67
N LEU A 188 -8.84 11.03 -2.56
CA LEU A 188 -8.94 11.79 -3.81
C LEU A 188 -10.10 11.28 -4.67
N GLU A 189 -10.96 12.19 -5.10
CA GLU A 189 -12.06 11.89 -6.03
C GLU A 189 -11.53 11.27 -7.34
N ASN A 190 -12.34 10.42 -7.96
CA ASN A 190 -12.08 9.79 -9.26
C ASN A 190 -10.80 8.92 -9.33
N THR A 191 -10.26 8.49 -8.18
CA THR A 191 -9.14 7.52 -8.14
C THR A 191 -9.61 6.08 -8.23
N PHE A 192 -10.74 5.77 -7.59
CA PHE A 192 -11.49 4.51 -7.69
C PHE A 192 -12.90 4.73 -7.10
N ASP A 193 -13.82 3.80 -7.37
CA ASP A 193 -15.17 3.85 -6.81
C ASP A 193 -15.12 3.80 -5.27
N GLU A 194 -15.89 4.64 -4.59
CA GLU A 194 -15.86 4.74 -3.12
C GLU A 194 -14.55 5.29 -2.52
N SER A 195 -13.72 6.02 -3.28
CA SER A 195 -12.51 6.68 -2.73
C SER A 195 -12.81 7.62 -1.55
N GLN A 196 -14.05 8.09 -1.43
CA GLN A 196 -14.59 8.85 -0.31
C GLN A 196 -14.72 8.07 1.01
N MET A 197 -14.47 6.75 1.01
CA MET A 197 -14.37 5.94 2.22
C MET A 197 -13.01 6.10 2.90
N CYS A 198 -11.96 6.47 2.16
CA CYS A 198 -10.64 6.74 2.70
C CYS A 198 -10.55 8.14 3.33
N ILE A 199 -9.67 8.33 4.30
CA ILE A 199 -9.34 9.63 4.88
C ILE A 199 -8.00 10.10 4.33
N ARG A 200 -7.95 11.38 3.97
CA ARG A 200 -6.71 12.15 3.83
C ARG A 200 -6.71 13.27 4.85
N THR A 201 -5.55 13.53 5.41
CA THR A 201 -5.32 14.72 6.22
C THR A 201 -4.44 15.69 5.46
N ASP A 202 -4.83 16.95 5.45
CA ASP A 202 -4.04 18.03 4.89
C ASP A 202 -3.37 18.80 6.04
N PRO A 203 -2.04 19.02 5.99
CA PRO A 203 -1.35 19.67 7.09
C PRO A 203 -1.85 21.08 7.42
N VAL A 204 -2.32 21.82 6.41
CA VAL A 204 -2.79 23.19 6.54
C VAL A 204 -4.25 23.21 6.99
N LEU A 205 -5.10 22.42 6.35
CA LEU A 205 -6.54 22.44 6.65
C LEU A 205 -6.89 21.73 7.95
N ASP A 206 -6.19 20.63 8.27
CA ASP A 206 -6.48 19.81 9.44
C ASP A 206 -5.54 20.08 10.63
N ASN A 207 -4.59 21.01 10.50
CA ASN A 207 -3.58 21.33 11.51
C ASN A 207 -2.88 20.09 12.07
N THR A 208 -2.47 19.17 11.18
CA THR A 208 -1.85 17.89 11.54
C THR A 208 -0.76 17.51 10.54
N ASN A 209 -0.20 16.29 10.60
CA ASN A 209 0.68 15.80 9.53
C ASN A 209 -0.17 15.32 8.34
N GLY A 210 0.42 15.28 7.15
CA GLY A 210 -0.16 14.58 6.00
C GLY A 210 -0.21 13.08 6.27
N PHE A 211 -1.41 12.53 6.23
CA PHE A 211 -1.71 11.16 6.63
C PHE A 211 -2.83 10.60 5.75
N PHE A 212 -2.77 9.30 5.48
CA PHE A 212 -3.79 8.57 4.75
C PHE A 212 -4.28 7.39 5.57
N LEU A 213 -5.57 7.06 5.45
CA LEU A 213 -6.17 5.92 6.11
C LEU A 213 -7.26 5.28 5.24
N ALA A 214 -7.22 3.97 5.08
CA ALA A 214 -8.30 3.14 4.56
C ALA A 214 -8.66 2.05 5.58
N ARG A 215 -9.94 1.81 5.80
CA ARG A 215 -10.44 0.73 6.67
C ARG A 215 -11.18 -0.29 5.81
N PHE A 216 -10.69 -1.51 5.84
CA PHE A 216 -11.29 -2.67 5.22
C PHE A 216 -12.09 -3.44 6.27
N GLU A 217 -13.30 -3.85 5.91
CA GLU A 217 -14.21 -4.58 6.78
C GLU A 217 -14.73 -5.81 6.05
N ARG A 218 -14.75 -6.95 6.75
CA ARG A 218 -15.20 -8.24 6.23
C ARG A 218 -16.64 -8.50 6.64
N ALA A 219 -17.49 -8.84 5.68
CA ALA A 219 -18.91 -9.08 5.95
C ALA A 219 -19.18 -10.31 6.85
N GLN A 220 -18.33 -11.35 6.78
CA GLN A 220 -18.35 -12.53 7.65
C GLN A 220 -16.94 -13.13 7.81
N PRO A 221 -16.52 -13.63 8.99
CA PRO A 221 -15.28 -14.41 9.12
C PRO A 221 -15.41 -15.75 8.39
N THR A 222 -14.33 -16.26 7.81
CA THR A 222 -14.26 -17.60 7.20
C THR A 222 -13.37 -18.47 8.09
N PRO A 223 -13.91 -19.18 9.10
CA PRO A 223 -13.07 -19.89 10.05
C PRO A 223 -12.26 -20.98 9.34
N GLY A 224 -10.94 -20.93 9.47
CA GLY A 224 -10.03 -22.01 9.07
C GLY A 224 -9.68 -22.12 7.58
N GLN A 225 -10.09 -21.18 6.72
CA GLN A 225 -9.62 -21.11 5.32
C GLN A 225 -8.74 -19.87 5.13
N VAL A 226 -7.47 -20.09 4.77
CA VAL A 226 -6.60 -19.01 4.28
C VAL A 226 -7.08 -18.63 2.89
N LEU A 227 -7.32 -17.34 2.67
CA LEU A 227 -7.69 -16.84 1.35
C LEU A 227 -6.44 -16.87 0.47
N SER A 228 -6.54 -17.52 -0.69
CA SER A 228 -5.43 -17.58 -1.63
C SER A 228 -5.09 -16.17 -2.10
N VAL A 229 -3.91 -15.68 -1.72
CA VAL A 229 -3.29 -14.54 -2.40
C VAL A 229 -2.89 -15.09 -3.77
N GLY A 230 -3.55 -14.61 -4.83
CA GLY A 230 -3.29 -15.09 -6.19
C GLY A 230 -1.80 -15.11 -6.46
N ALA A 231 -1.27 -16.29 -6.83
CA ALA A 231 0.10 -16.39 -7.29
C ALA A 231 0.23 -15.52 -8.53
N GLU A 232 1.15 -14.55 -8.52
CA GLU A 232 1.57 -13.92 -9.77
C GLU A 232 1.94 -15.06 -10.73
N SER A 233 1.19 -15.15 -11.84
CA SER A 233 1.52 -16.06 -12.91
C SER A 233 2.96 -15.76 -13.32
N LYS A 234 3.89 -16.66 -12.99
CA LYS A 234 5.15 -16.75 -13.71
C LYS A 234 4.81 -17.15 -15.14
N SER A 235 4.46 -16.18 -15.98
CA SER A 235 4.44 -16.41 -17.41
C SER A 235 5.89 -16.77 -17.80
N PRO A 236 6.13 -17.87 -18.53
CA PRO A 236 7.43 -18.08 -19.13
C PRO A 236 7.69 -16.89 -20.04
N LEU A 237 8.83 -16.24 -19.84
CA LEU A 237 9.34 -15.18 -20.71
C LEU A 237 9.34 -15.71 -22.15
N ALA A 238 8.32 -15.33 -22.94
CA ALA A 238 8.33 -15.57 -24.37
C ALA A 238 9.51 -14.79 -24.94
N LYS A 239 10.49 -15.52 -25.51
CA LYS A 239 11.62 -14.95 -26.23
C LYS A 239 11.08 -13.96 -27.27
N GLN A 240 11.39 -12.68 -27.09
CA GLN A 240 11.24 -11.73 -28.19
C GLN A 240 12.18 -12.15 -29.33
N PRO A 241 11.74 -12.14 -30.59
CA PRO A 241 12.66 -12.33 -31.71
C PRO A 241 13.62 -11.15 -31.76
N GLU A 242 14.90 -11.44 -31.91
CA GLU A 242 15.95 -10.45 -32.09
C GLU A 242 15.64 -9.52 -33.28
N PRO A 243 16.01 -8.22 -33.21
CA PRO A 243 15.89 -7.34 -34.35
C PRO A 243 16.86 -7.80 -35.46
N SER A 244 16.29 -8.29 -36.56
CA SER A 244 17.04 -8.63 -37.77
C SER A 244 17.71 -7.38 -38.33
N ILE A 245 19.05 -7.36 -38.28
CA ILE A 245 19.89 -6.38 -38.96
C ILE A 245 19.69 -6.58 -40.47
N GLY A 246 18.97 -5.64 -41.09
CA GLY A 246 18.82 -5.57 -42.55
C GLY A 246 20.18 -5.39 -43.23
N LYS A 247 20.47 -6.27 -44.18
CA LYS A 247 21.69 -6.23 -45.01
C LYS A 247 21.78 -4.91 -45.80
N PRO A 248 23.00 -4.36 -46.01
CA PRO A 248 23.19 -3.15 -46.80
C PRO A 248 22.91 -3.42 -48.29
N MET A 249 22.20 -2.49 -48.94
CA MET A 249 22.00 -2.49 -50.40
C MET A 249 23.33 -2.25 -51.13
N PRO A 250 23.58 -2.93 -52.27
CA PRO A 250 24.79 -2.69 -53.06
C PRO A 250 24.67 -1.43 -53.93
N ASN A 251 25.77 -0.67 -53.94
CA ASN A 251 26.03 0.46 -54.84
C ASN A 251 25.95 0.03 -56.32
N LEU A 252 25.24 0.82 -57.13
CA LEU A 252 25.40 0.84 -58.59
C LEU A 252 25.76 2.25 -59.04
N THR A 253 26.99 2.41 -59.47
CA THR A 253 27.53 3.59 -60.14
C THR A 253 27.22 3.55 -61.65
N LYS A 254 26.69 4.69 -62.12
CA LYS A 254 26.90 5.37 -63.41
C LYS A 254 26.80 4.56 -64.72
N ALA A 255 25.87 4.98 -65.59
CA ALA A 255 26.20 5.81 -66.76
C ALA A 255 24.96 6.27 -67.55
N GLY A 256 24.92 7.56 -67.91
CA GLY A 256 24.84 7.95 -69.32
C GLY A 256 23.50 8.31 -69.97
N SER A 257 23.22 9.62 -70.00
CA SER A 257 22.67 10.40 -71.13
C SER A 257 21.17 10.32 -71.48
N GLY A 258 20.55 11.49 -71.69
CA GLY A 258 19.21 11.58 -72.29
C GLY A 258 18.52 12.93 -72.09
N ARG A 259 18.72 13.83 -73.03
CA ARG A 259 18.24 15.22 -73.06
C ARG A 259 16.73 15.33 -73.35
N LYS A 260 16.13 16.42 -72.87
CA LYS A 260 14.99 17.23 -73.41
C LYS A 260 13.55 17.01 -72.88
N ARG A 261 13.04 18.14 -72.35
CA ARG A 261 11.80 18.89 -72.71
C ARG A 261 10.72 19.06 -71.63
N ARG A 262 10.57 20.32 -71.22
CA ARG A 262 9.44 20.97 -70.54
C ARG A 262 8.13 20.88 -71.35
N ALA A 263 7.01 20.68 -70.65
CA ALA A 263 5.69 21.30 -70.92
C ALA A 263 4.80 21.08 -69.67
N LYS A 264 4.46 22.15 -68.94
CA LYS A 264 3.20 22.92 -68.94
C LYS A 264 2.24 22.51 -67.81
N ALA A 265 2.11 23.44 -66.87
CA ALA A 265 1.08 23.50 -65.83
C ALA A 265 -0.30 23.77 -66.45
N TRP A 266 -1.35 23.22 -65.83
CA TRP A 266 -2.73 23.72 -65.87
C TRP A 266 -3.47 23.25 -64.62
N ARG A 267 -3.85 24.18 -63.73
CA ARG A 267 -4.98 24.05 -62.80
C ARG A 267 -5.73 25.39 -62.81
N ARG A 268 -7.00 25.35 -63.18
CA ARG A 268 -7.98 26.45 -63.19
C ARG A 268 -9.28 25.94 -62.56
N GLY A 269 -10.01 26.87 -61.92
CA GLY A 269 -11.39 26.74 -61.40
C GLY A 269 -11.42 26.29 -59.93
N ILE A 270 -11.73 27.08 -58.89
CA ILE A 270 -12.73 28.15 -58.63
C ILE A 270 -14.19 27.69 -58.74
N ARG A 271 -14.78 27.40 -57.55
CA ARG A 271 -16.13 27.76 -57.01
C ARG A 271 -17.38 27.36 -57.82
N PRO A 272 -18.63 27.45 -57.31
CA PRO A 272 -19.22 28.34 -56.27
C PRO A 272 -18.85 28.01 -54.82
#